data_AF-A0A9E3TTM4-F1
#
_entry.id   AF-A0A9E3TTM4-F1
#
_cell.length_a   1.000
_cell.length_b   1.000
_cell.length_c   1.000
_cell.angle_alpha   90.00
_cell.angle_beta   90.00
_cell.angle_gamma   90.00
#
_symmetry.space_group_name_H-M   'P 1'
#
loop_
_entity.id
_entity.type
_entity.pdbx_description
1 polymer ?
#
loop_
_entity_poly.entity_id
_entity_poly.type
_entity_poly.pdbx_seq_one_letter_code
_entity_poly.pdbx_strand_id
1 'polypeptide(L)'
;MSQIRFTRSVSLSAADVAAHGLTSDRPRNHQNTRGVQLLRAGNVEEAVSVLRPLVMPPGCCWTRPDAPFLFRRNFATALLLAGHPSGCTQLLAEMRDEAHPRVQQIRAAIGKWEKTLSLLQWVNWKTGWIDPVNRPVTLDFLAGEFDDDASSPVTSKDNSTRSTLSTAL
;
A
#
# COMPACT_ATOMS: atom_id res chain seq x y z
N MET A 1 -10.98 -50.09 -36.28
CA MET A 1 -11.14 -49.92 -34.81
C MET A 1 -10.35 -48.68 -34.39
N SER A 2 -10.99 -47.82 -33.60
CA SER A 2 -10.75 -46.38 -33.47
C SER A 2 -9.40 -45.94 -32.90
N GLN A 3 -8.90 -44.84 -33.46
CA GLN A 3 -7.83 -43.97 -32.95
C GLN A 3 -8.30 -43.24 -31.68
N ILE A 4 -7.53 -43.33 -30.59
CA ILE A 4 -7.72 -42.55 -29.36
C ILE A 4 -7.01 -41.21 -29.55
N ARG A 5 -7.77 -40.11 -29.62
CA ARG A 5 -7.24 -38.75 -29.75
C ARG A 5 -6.69 -38.25 -28.41
N PHE A 6 -5.43 -37.85 -28.47
CA PHE A 6 -4.64 -37.21 -27.42
C PHE A 6 -5.09 -35.75 -27.19
N THR A 7 -5.19 -35.38 -25.90
CA THR A 7 -4.99 -34.05 -25.29
C THR A 7 -5.50 -32.80 -26.01
N ARG A 8 -6.48 -32.12 -25.42
CA ARG A 8 -6.64 -30.67 -25.58
C ARG A 8 -6.27 -30.01 -24.25
N SER A 9 -5.00 -29.61 -24.10
CA SER A 9 -4.59 -28.71 -23.03
C SER A 9 -5.29 -27.37 -23.28
N VAL A 10 -6.22 -26.99 -22.40
CA VAL A 10 -6.77 -25.64 -22.41
C VAL A 10 -5.68 -24.74 -21.85
N SER A 11 -4.95 -24.09 -22.75
CA SER A 11 -4.03 -23.00 -22.39
C SER A 11 -4.87 -21.81 -21.93
N LEU A 12 -5.17 -21.76 -20.63
CA LEU A 12 -5.72 -20.58 -19.97
C LEU A 12 -4.74 -19.42 -20.15
N SER A 13 -5.19 -18.34 -20.78
CA SER A 13 -4.41 -17.12 -20.94
C SER A 13 -4.15 -16.50 -19.56
N ALA A 14 -2.97 -15.90 -19.35
CA ALA A 14 -2.67 -15.14 -18.14
C ALA A 14 -3.71 -14.02 -17.89
N ALA A 15 -4.34 -13.51 -18.96
CA ALA A 15 -5.43 -12.54 -18.89
C ALA A 15 -6.73 -13.15 -18.32
N ASP A 16 -7.04 -14.43 -18.61
CA ASP A 16 -8.22 -15.11 -18.09
C ASP A 16 -8.07 -15.44 -16.59
N VAL A 17 -6.85 -15.75 -16.15
CA VAL A 17 -6.53 -15.95 -14.72
C VAL A 17 -6.63 -14.63 -13.95
N ALA A 18 -6.15 -13.53 -14.54
CA ALA A 18 -6.28 -12.18 -13.96
C ALA A 18 -7.75 -11.71 -13.89
N ALA A 19 -8.54 -11.98 -14.94
CA ALA A 19 -9.95 -11.62 -15.00
C ALA A 19 -10.82 -12.43 -14.02
N HIS A 20 -10.52 -13.72 -13.81
CA HIS A 20 -11.25 -14.53 -12.83
C HIS A 20 -10.94 -14.13 -11.37
N GLY A 21 -9.70 -13.70 -11.09
CA GLY A 21 -9.30 -13.19 -9.76
C GLY A 21 -10.00 -11.89 -9.36
N LEU A 22 -10.25 -10.99 -10.32
CA LEU A 22 -10.95 -9.71 -10.07
C LEU A 22 -12.42 -9.88 -9.66
N THR A 23 -13.08 -10.97 -10.07
CA THR A 23 -14.50 -11.21 -9.76
C THR A 23 -14.74 -11.83 -8.38
N SER A 24 -13.79 -12.61 -7.85
CA SER A 24 -13.92 -13.28 -6.54
C SER A 24 -13.63 -12.34 -5.36
N ASP A 25 -12.99 -11.19 -5.61
CA ASP A 25 -12.49 -10.29 -4.56
C ASP A 25 -13.30 -9.02 -4.34
N ARG A 26 -14.42 -8.86 -5.05
CA ARG A 26 -15.36 -7.73 -4.88
C ARG A 26 -15.63 -7.32 -3.43
N PRO A 27 -15.95 -8.23 -2.49
CA PRO A 27 -16.17 -7.82 -1.09
C PRO A 27 -14.89 -7.32 -0.41
N ARG A 28 -13.73 -7.90 -0.75
CA ARG A 28 -12.42 -7.48 -0.22
C ARG A 28 -12.00 -6.12 -0.77
N ASN A 29 -12.28 -5.85 -2.05
CA ASN A 29 -12.01 -4.55 -2.69
C ASN A 29 -12.84 -3.43 -2.06
N HIS A 30 -14.12 -3.68 -1.74
CA HIS A 30 -14.95 -2.69 -1.02
C HIS A 30 -14.39 -2.36 0.36
N GLN A 31 -13.94 -3.36 1.11
CA GLN A 31 -13.33 -3.14 2.42
C GLN A 31 -11.99 -2.39 2.31
N ASN A 32 -11.17 -2.72 1.31
CA ASN A 32 -9.94 -1.97 1.04
C ASN A 32 -10.22 -0.50 0.72
N THR A 33 -11.19 -0.25 -0.17
CA THR A 33 -11.63 1.09 -0.56
C THR A 33 -12.14 1.89 0.65
N ARG A 34 -12.97 1.27 1.50
CA ARG A 34 -13.42 1.86 2.76
C ARG A 34 -12.23 2.20 3.67
N GLY A 35 -11.26 1.29 3.80
CA GLY A 35 -10.04 1.55 4.56
C GLY A 35 -9.29 2.79 4.08
N VAL A 36 -9.10 2.94 2.76
CA VAL A 36 -8.47 4.13 2.17
C VAL A 36 -9.27 5.40 2.45
N GLN A 37 -10.59 5.36 2.35
CA GLN A 37 -11.44 6.50 2.67
C GLN A 37 -11.32 6.92 4.14
N LEU A 38 -11.28 5.94 5.06
CA LEU A 38 -11.07 6.19 6.48
C LEU A 38 -9.69 6.81 6.76
N LEU A 39 -8.62 6.34 6.09
CA LEU A 39 -7.30 6.96 6.19
C LEU A 39 -7.33 8.43 5.77
N ARG A 40 -7.99 8.74 4.64
CA ARG A 40 -8.10 10.10 4.12
C ARG A 40 -8.98 11.00 4.97
N ALA A 41 -9.94 10.42 5.71
CA ALA A 41 -10.74 11.13 6.71
C ALA A 41 -10.03 11.33 8.06
N GLY A 42 -8.82 10.78 8.24
CA GLY A 42 -8.08 10.83 9.50
C GLY A 42 -8.52 9.79 10.55
N ASN A 43 -9.45 8.89 10.21
CA ASN A 43 -9.94 7.81 11.08
C ASN A 43 -8.99 6.59 11.02
N VAL A 44 -7.75 6.80 11.45
CA VAL A 44 -6.65 5.85 11.23
C VAL A 44 -6.87 4.51 11.93
N GLU A 45 -7.32 4.50 13.19
CA GLU A 45 -7.56 3.27 13.95
C GLU A 45 -8.66 2.40 13.32
N GLU A 46 -9.75 3.03 12.87
CA GLU A 46 -10.81 2.33 12.16
C GLU A 46 -10.29 1.75 10.84
N ALA A 47 -9.46 2.51 10.11
CA ALA A 47 -8.85 2.03 8.87
C ALA A 47 -7.96 0.79 9.11
N VAL A 48 -7.15 0.78 10.18
CA VAL A 48 -6.36 -0.40 10.59
C VAL A 48 -7.29 -1.59 10.87
N SER A 49 -8.41 -1.38 11.57
CA SER A 49 -9.35 -2.45 11.89
C SER A 49 -9.99 -3.09 10.66
N VAL A 50 -10.29 -2.29 9.62
CA VAL A 50 -10.91 -2.73 8.37
C VAL A 50 -9.89 -3.41 7.44
N LEU A 51 -8.66 -2.89 7.38
CA LEU A 51 -7.62 -3.39 6.47
C LEU A 51 -6.91 -4.63 7.02
N ARG A 52 -6.77 -4.76 8.34
CA ARG A 52 -6.10 -5.90 8.98
C ARG A 52 -6.62 -7.27 8.52
N PRO A 53 -7.93 -7.59 8.55
CA PRO A 53 -8.43 -8.90 8.15
C PRO A 53 -8.24 -9.22 6.66
N LEU A 54 -8.00 -8.20 5.82
CA LEU A 54 -7.70 -8.38 4.40
C LEU A 54 -6.27 -8.88 4.18
N VAL A 55 -5.36 -8.50 5.07
CA VAL A 55 -3.91 -8.75 4.94
C VAL A 55 -3.43 -9.83 5.90
N MET A 56 -4.05 -9.99 7.05
CA MET A 56 -3.64 -10.91 8.10
C MET A 56 -4.79 -11.84 8.50
N PRO A 57 -4.55 -13.14 8.71
CA PRO A 57 -5.55 -14.01 9.31
C PRO A 57 -5.89 -13.55 10.74
N PRO A 58 -7.14 -13.74 11.19
CA PRO A 58 -7.54 -13.37 12.55
C PRO A 58 -6.70 -14.14 13.59
N GLY A 59 -6.20 -13.43 14.60
CA GLY A 59 -5.38 -14.00 15.67
C GLY A 59 -3.93 -14.31 15.29
N CYS A 60 -3.50 -13.96 14.07
CA CYS A 60 -2.15 -14.22 13.59
C CYS A 60 -1.34 -12.92 13.44
N CYS A 61 -0.01 -13.06 13.54
CA CYS A 61 0.94 -11.96 13.34
C CYS A 61 1.63 -12.01 11.96
N TRP A 62 1.24 -12.94 11.08
CA TRP A 62 1.82 -13.09 9.74
C TRP A 62 0.85 -12.64 8.64
N THR A 63 1.43 -12.18 7.53
CA THR A 63 0.68 -11.77 6.35
C THR A 63 0.16 -12.98 5.57
N ARG A 64 -1.04 -12.84 5.01
CA ARG A 64 -1.63 -13.78 4.07
C ARG A 64 -0.82 -13.81 2.77
N PRO A 65 -0.34 -14.98 2.30
CA PRO A 65 0.41 -15.06 1.05
C PRO A 65 -0.44 -14.68 -0.17
N ASP A 66 -1.76 -14.92 -0.09
CA ASP A 66 -2.77 -14.63 -1.12
C ASP A 66 -3.29 -13.18 -1.08
N ALA A 67 -2.91 -12.36 -0.11
CA ALA A 67 -3.39 -10.97 -0.04
C ALA A 67 -2.86 -10.17 -1.25
N PRO A 68 -3.74 -9.48 -2.01
CA PRO A 68 -3.32 -8.60 -3.09
C PRO A 68 -2.29 -7.57 -2.62
N PHE A 69 -1.32 -7.27 -3.48
CA PHE A 69 -0.22 -6.36 -3.16
C PHE A 69 -0.73 -4.97 -2.77
N LEU A 70 -1.77 -4.47 -3.47
CA LEU A 70 -2.45 -3.21 -3.14
C LEU A 70 -2.91 -3.15 -1.67
N PHE A 71 -3.54 -4.22 -1.18
CA PHE A 71 -4.09 -4.24 0.18
C PHE A 71 -2.98 -4.16 1.22
N ARG A 72 -1.86 -4.86 0.97
CA ARG A 72 -0.68 -4.81 1.85
C ARG A 72 -0.09 -3.40 1.92
N ARG A 73 -0.02 -2.68 0.80
CA ARG A 73 0.45 -1.27 0.78
C ARG A 73 -0.47 -0.34 1.55
N ASN A 74 -1.78 -0.49 1.38
CA ASN A 74 -2.77 0.31 2.11
C ASN A 74 -2.72 0.03 3.61
N PHE A 75 -2.59 -1.25 3.99
CA PHE A 75 -2.42 -1.62 5.39
C PHE A 75 -1.09 -1.13 5.97
N ALA A 76 0.02 -1.19 5.23
CA ALA A 76 1.29 -0.61 5.64
C ALA A 76 1.19 0.90 5.88
N THR A 77 0.46 1.62 5.01
CA THR A 77 0.18 3.05 5.18
C THR A 77 -0.63 3.30 6.45
N ALA A 78 -1.64 2.47 6.72
CA ALA A 78 -2.45 2.56 7.94
C ALA A 78 -1.61 2.34 9.21
N LEU A 79 -0.76 1.31 9.24
CA LEU A 79 0.14 1.04 10.37
C LEU A 79 1.10 2.21 10.63
N LEU A 80 1.63 2.81 9.56
CA LEU A 80 2.54 3.94 9.69
C LEU A 80 1.85 5.16 10.32
N LEU A 81 0.63 5.47 9.87
CA LEU A 81 -0.17 6.57 10.41
C LEU A 81 -0.67 6.31 11.83
N ALA A 82 -0.91 5.04 12.19
CA ALA A 82 -1.32 4.63 13.52
C ALA A 82 -0.19 4.68 14.57
N GLY A 83 1.03 5.06 14.15
CA GLY A 83 2.19 5.04 15.03
C GLY A 83 2.75 3.64 15.28
N HIS A 84 2.56 2.73 14.33
CA HIS A 84 3.16 1.38 14.32
C HIS A 84 4.20 1.25 13.20
N PRO A 85 5.30 2.03 13.23
CA PRO A 85 6.32 1.99 12.19
C PRO A 85 6.99 0.62 12.11
N SER A 86 7.12 -0.13 13.21
CA SER A 86 7.69 -1.50 13.21
C SER A 86 6.87 -2.46 12.35
N GLY A 87 5.54 -2.44 12.53
CA GLY A 87 4.65 -3.27 11.72
C GLY A 87 4.66 -2.87 10.24
N CYS A 88 4.75 -1.56 9.97
CA CYS A 88 4.89 -1.05 8.61
C CYS A 88 6.19 -1.55 7.95
N THR A 89 7.35 -1.39 8.60
CA THR A 89 8.64 -1.80 8.03
C THR A 89 8.74 -3.30 7.81
N GLN A 90 8.21 -4.11 8.74
CA GLN A 90 8.13 -5.56 8.58
C GLN A 90 7.29 -5.93 7.35
N LEU A 91 6.09 -5.36 7.21
CA LEU A 91 5.22 -5.61 6.07
C LEU A 91 5.86 -5.18 4.74
N LEU A 92 6.57 -4.06 4.72
CA LEU A 92 7.33 -3.59 3.55
C LEU A 92 8.49 -4.53 3.18
N ALA A 93 9.14 -5.17 4.16
CA ALA A 93 10.20 -6.14 3.92
C ALA A 93 9.64 -7.46 3.33
N GLU A 94 8.46 -7.89 3.79
CA GLU A 94 7.77 -9.08 3.27
C GLU A 94 7.31 -8.91 1.80
N MET A 95 7.05 -7.67 1.39
CA MET A 95 6.49 -7.35 0.09
C MET A 95 7.43 -7.61 -1.10
N ARG A 96 8.75 -7.73 -0.89
CA ARG A 96 9.83 -8.03 -1.88
C ARG A 96 9.91 -7.16 -3.14
N ASP A 97 8.86 -6.41 -3.48
CA ASP A 97 8.80 -5.48 -4.61
C ASP A 97 9.22 -4.08 -4.15
N GLU A 98 10.53 -3.85 -4.17
CA GLU A 98 11.17 -2.59 -3.81
C GLU A 98 10.99 -1.50 -4.88
N ALA A 99 10.59 -1.88 -6.10
CA ALA A 99 10.48 -0.97 -7.23
C ALA A 99 9.16 -0.19 -7.26
N HIS A 100 8.14 -0.63 -6.53
CA HIS A 100 6.84 0.05 -6.56
C HIS A 100 6.93 1.49 -6.02
N PRO A 101 6.48 2.52 -6.77
CA PRO A 101 6.61 3.93 -6.37
C PRO A 101 6.03 4.22 -4.98
N ARG A 102 4.87 3.63 -4.65
CA ARG A 102 4.27 3.82 -3.32
C ARG A 102 5.11 3.23 -2.19
N VAL A 103 5.73 2.07 -2.39
CA VAL A 103 6.61 1.47 -1.38
C VAL A 103 7.81 2.38 -1.12
N GLN A 104 8.38 2.95 -2.20
CA GLN A 104 9.46 3.92 -2.09
C GLN A 104 9.03 5.19 -1.36
N GLN A 105 7.84 5.71 -1.63
CA GLN A 105 7.28 6.88 -0.94
C GLN A 105 7.07 6.60 0.56
N ILE A 106 6.54 5.44 0.94
CA ILE A 106 6.38 5.04 2.33
C ILE A 106 7.76 4.92 3.02
N ARG A 107 8.74 4.28 2.37
CA ARG A 107 10.12 4.19 2.88
C ARG A 107 10.77 5.56 3.04
N ALA A 108 10.54 6.47 2.09
CA ALA A 108 11.03 7.83 2.15
C ALA A 108 10.39 8.61 3.31
N ALA A 109 9.09 8.44 3.57
CA ALA A 109 8.41 9.05 4.71
C ALA A 109 8.98 8.53 6.04
N ILE A 110 9.21 7.21 6.17
CA ILE A 110 9.88 6.62 7.32
C ILE A 110 11.28 7.21 7.48
N GLY A 111 12.08 7.29 6.40
CA GLY A 111 13.43 7.85 6.45
C GLY A 111 13.46 9.34 6.84
N LYS A 112 12.46 10.14 6.45
CA LYS A 112 12.31 11.53 6.92
C LYS A 112 11.96 11.56 8.40
N TRP A 113 11.02 10.73 8.83
CA TRP A 113 10.63 10.62 10.24
C TRP A 113 11.78 10.15 11.13
N GLU A 114 12.59 9.18 10.69
CA GLU A 114 13.76 8.70 11.45
C GLU A 114 14.74 9.84 11.76
N LYS A 115 14.88 10.82 10.87
CA LYS A 115 15.74 12.01 11.09
C LYS A 115 15.19 12.97 12.14
N THR A 116 13.92 12.84 12.52
CA THR A 116 13.29 13.64 13.59
C THR A 116 13.49 13.04 14.97
N LEU A 117 13.97 11.80 15.07
CA LEU A 117 14.21 11.10 16.33
C LEU A 117 15.51 11.60 16.99
N SER A 118 15.51 11.65 18.33
CA SER A 118 16.77 11.82 19.06
C SER A 118 17.66 10.58 18.90
N LEU A 119 18.97 10.70 19.13
CA LEU A 119 19.90 9.57 18.99
C LEU A 119 19.47 8.35 19.83
N LEU A 120 19.01 8.57 21.07
CA LEU A 120 18.52 7.49 21.94
C LEU A 120 17.23 6.86 21.40
N GLN A 121 16.29 7.68 20.90
CA GLN A 121 15.07 7.19 20.28
C GLN A 121 15.35 6.40 19.01
N TRP A 122 16.29 6.88 18.19
CA TRP A 122 16.72 6.23 16.98
C TRP A 122 17.38 4.87 17.27
N VAL A 123 18.26 4.79 18.28
CA VAL A 123 18.87 3.52 18.70
C VAL A 123 17.79 2.55 19.21
N ASN A 124 16.91 2.99 20.12
CA ASN A 124 15.84 2.15 20.66
C ASN A 124 14.89 1.63 19.59
N TRP A 125 14.58 2.47 18.60
CA TRP A 125 13.80 2.11 17.41
C TRP A 125 14.54 1.07 16.56
N LYS A 126 15.82 1.30 16.24
CA LYS A 126 16.61 0.38 15.42
C LYS A 126 16.88 -0.96 16.09
N THR A 127 16.96 -1.03 17.41
CA THR A 127 17.06 -2.29 18.15
C THR A 127 15.73 -3.02 18.32
N GLY A 128 14.62 -2.43 17.85
CA GLY A 128 13.28 -3.02 17.91
C GLY A 128 12.69 -3.12 19.32
N TRP A 129 13.19 -2.31 20.26
CA TRP A 129 12.78 -2.41 21.66
C TRP A 129 11.49 -1.65 21.95
N ILE A 130 11.34 -0.42 21.41
CA ILE A 130 10.20 0.45 21.69
C ILE A 130 9.92 1.33 20.46
N ASP A 131 8.65 1.35 20.01
CA ASP A 131 8.20 2.31 19.00
C ASP A 131 8.18 3.74 19.59
N PRO A 132 8.71 4.77 18.91
CA PRO A 132 8.78 6.12 19.45
C PRO A 132 7.39 6.72 19.72
N VAL A 133 7.06 6.91 20.99
CA VAL A 133 5.77 7.45 21.45
C VAL A 133 5.64 8.94 21.05
N ASN A 134 4.44 9.36 20.65
CA ASN A 134 4.08 10.75 20.33
C ASN A 134 4.84 11.41 19.15
N ARG A 135 5.37 10.61 18.22
CA ARG A 135 5.98 11.12 16.99
C ARG A 135 5.26 10.58 15.76
N PRO A 136 4.08 11.13 15.41
CA PRO A 136 3.34 10.67 14.24
C PRO A 136 4.15 10.91 12.97
N VAL A 137 4.07 9.96 12.04
CA VAL A 137 4.70 10.09 10.73
C VAL A 137 3.81 10.94 9.84
N THR A 138 4.37 12.00 9.27
CA THR A 138 3.69 12.81 8.26
C THR A 138 3.90 12.23 6.88
N LEU A 139 2.82 12.07 6.11
CA LEU A 139 2.90 11.66 4.71
C LEU A 139 2.84 12.90 3.81
N ASP A 140 3.80 13.01 2.89
CA ASP A 140 3.81 14.06 1.86
C ASP A 140 2.95 13.67 0.63
N PHE A 141 2.18 12.59 0.75
CA PHE A 141 1.37 12.01 -0.30
C PHE A 141 0.03 11.53 0.26
N LEU A 142 -0.93 11.33 -0.64
CA LEU A 142 -2.27 10.91 -0.27
C LEU A 142 -2.27 9.48 0.31
N ALA A 143 -2.87 9.31 1.49
CA ALA A 143 -2.92 8.02 2.16
C ALA A 143 -3.76 7.00 1.38
N GLY A 144 -3.14 5.85 1.09
CA GLY A 144 -3.75 4.71 0.41
C GLY A 144 -4.02 4.92 -1.09
N GLU A 145 -4.18 3.80 -1.79
CA GLU A 145 -4.38 3.71 -3.25
C GLU A 145 -5.62 2.90 -3.58
N PHE A 146 -6.31 3.27 -4.66
CA PHE A 146 -7.36 2.46 -5.27
C PHE A 146 -6.80 1.59 -6.41
N ASP A 147 -7.54 0.58 -6.85
CA ASP A 147 -7.12 -0.32 -7.94
C ASP A 147 -6.78 0.44 -9.24
N ASP A 148 -7.47 1.56 -9.51
CA ASP A 148 -7.25 2.38 -10.71
C ASP A 148 -5.91 3.15 -10.65
N ASP A 149 -5.38 3.42 -9.46
CA ASP A 149 -4.18 4.23 -9.25
C ASP A 149 -2.88 3.42 -9.39
N ALA A 150 -2.95 2.08 -9.28
CA ALA A 150 -1.76 1.21 -9.29
C ALA A 150 -1.12 1.04 -10.68
N SER A 151 -1.80 1.47 -11.75
CA SER A 151 -1.34 1.32 -13.15
C SER A 151 -0.83 2.62 -13.78
N SER A 152 -0.86 3.74 -13.05
CA SER A 152 -0.44 5.02 -13.61
C SER A 152 1.04 5.29 -13.31
N PRO A 153 1.94 5.25 -14.31
CA PRO A 153 3.26 5.84 -14.12
C PRO A 153 3.07 7.32 -13.79
N VAL A 154 3.69 7.77 -12.70
CA VAL A 154 3.76 9.19 -12.31
C VAL A 154 4.33 9.98 -13.49
N THR A 155 3.45 10.57 -14.30
CA THR A 155 3.81 11.67 -15.18
C THR A 155 3.72 12.95 -14.36
N SER A 156 4.75 13.17 -13.53
CA SER A 156 5.13 14.54 -13.19
C SER A 156 5.63 15.20 -14.46
N LYS A 157 4.73 15.89 -15.17
CA LYS A 157 5.10 17.04 -15.99
C LYS A 157 4.39 18.26 -15.41
N ASP A 158 5.14 18.91 -14.54
CA ASP A 158 5.17 20.36 -14.45
C ASP A 158 5.08 20.95 -15.87
N ASN A 159 4.07 21.76 -16.12
CA ASN A 159 4.19 22.82 -17.10
C ASN A 159 3.50 24.07 -16.56
N SER A 160 4.28 24.85 -15.81
CA SER A 160 4.30 26.31 -15.92
C SER A 160 3.69 26.81 -17.23
N THR A 161 2.66 27.66 -17.15
CA THR A 161 2.81 29.07 -17.53
C THR A 161 1.51 29.84 -17.25
N ARG A 162 1.60 30.69 -16.22
CA ARG A 162 1.12 32.07 -16.23
C ARG A 162 0.76 32.55 -17.64
N SER A 163 -0.52 32.75 -17.91
CA SER A 163 -0.96 33.76 -18.87
C SER A 163 -1.61 34.89 -18.08
N THR A 164 -0.75 35.81 -17.65
CA THR A 164 -1.13 37.18 -17.32
C THR A 164 -1.57 37.85 -18.62
N LEU A 165 -2.87 38.07 -18.80
CA LEU A 165 -3.36 39.09 -19.72
C LEU A 165 -3.74 40.32 -18.90
N SER A 166 -2.77 41.20 -18.74
CA SER A 166 -2.97 42.60 -18.43
C SER A 166 -2.25 43.43 -19.47
N THR A 167 -3.01 44.33 -20.11
CA THR A 167 -2.58 45.58 -20.72
C THR A 167 -1.82 45.50 -22.05
N ALA A 168 -2.45 45.97 -23.14
CA ALA A 168 -2.09 47.25 -23.78
C ALA A 168 -2.92 47.51 -25.06
N LEU A 169 -3.54 48.70 -25.07
CA LEU A 169 -3.95 49.54 -26.22
C LEU A 169 -5.13 49.10 -27.09
#